data_AF-A0A2A3U0C8-F1
#
_entry.id   AF-A0A2A3U0C8-F1
#
_cell.length_a   1.000
_cell.length_b   1.000
_cell.length_c   1.000
_cell.angle_alpha   90.00
_cell.angle_beta   90.00
_cell.angle_gamma   90.00
#
_symmetry.space_group_name_H-M   'P 1'
#
loop_
_entity.id
_entity.type
_entity.pdbx_description
1 polymer ?
#
loop_
_entity_poly.entity_id
_entity_poly.type
_entity_poly.pdbx_seq_one_letter_code
_entity_poly.pdbx_strand_id
1 'polypeptide(L)'
;MKTNSRWTEALANQYSASTLKKIPYVMIIVLLICIALMLAGRASWGFSLLTLDFFMLTDYLTVKLAQKNINVIFSMLLGTLISVIVTGIVILGLGLLFKW
;
A
#
# COMPACT_ATOMS: atom_id res chain seq x y z
N MET A 1 26.26 1.66 -15.06
CA MET A 1 25.96 0.21 -14.99
C MET A 1 24.47 0.03 -14.73
N LYS A 2 23.68 -0.32 -15.75
CA LYS A 2 22.29 -0.78 -15.58
C LYS A 2 22.28 -2.30 -15.69
N THR A 3 22.60 -2.97 -14.59
CA THR A 3 22.27 -4.39 -14.41
C THR A 3 20.92 -4.44 -13.70
N ASN A 4 19.84 -4.06 -14.41
CA ASN A 4 18.52 -4.42 -13.91
C ASN A 4 18.46 -5.95 -13.92
N SER A 5 18.33 -6.54 -12.74
CA SER A 5 18.18 -7.98 -12.62
C SER A 5 16.91 -8.41 -13.36
N ARG A 6 16.89 -9.61 -13.94
CA ARG A 6 15.68 -10.21 -14.56
C ARG A 6 14.44 -10.09 -13.66
N TRP A 7 14.65 -10.14 -12.35
CA TRP A 7 13.62 -9.98 -11.33
C TRP A 7 13.08 -8.56 -11.24
N THR A 8 13.92 -7.54 -11.44
CA THR A 8 13.50 -6.12 -11.45
C THR A 8 12.58 -5.84 -12.62
N GLU A 9 12.90 -6.39 -13.79
CA GLU A 9 12.08 -6.25 -14.99
C GLU A 9 10.75 -7.00 -14.86
N ALA A 10 10.77 -8.22 -14.31
CA ALA A 10 9.55 -8.96 -14.03
C ALA A 10 8.62 -8.21 -13.06
N LEU A 11 9.18 -7.66 -11.98
CA LEU A 11 8.44 -6.87 -11.00
C LEU A 11 7.89 -5.57 -11.60
N ALA A 12 8.68 -4.84 -12.40
CA ALA A 12 8.26 -3.61 -13.06
C ALA A 12 7.10 -3.82 -14.05
N ASN A 13 7.04 -5.00 -14.67
CA ASN A 13 6.03 -5.38 -15.65
C ASN A 13 4.80 -6.08 -15.05
N GLN A 14 4.78 -6.29 -13.72
CA GLN A 14 3.67 -6.97 -13.04
C GLN A 14 2.35 -6.19 -13.18
N TYR A 15 2.41 -4.86 -13.19
CA TYR A 15 1.25 -4.02 -13.42
C TYR A 15 1.38 -3.15 -14.66
N SER A 16 0.32 -3.17 -15.48
CA SER A 16 0.16 -2.19 -16.55
C SER A 16 0.02 -0.78 -15.97
N ALA A 17 0.36 0.24 -16.76
CA ALA A 17 0.14 1.64 -16.38
C ALA A 17 -1.34 1.94 -16.07
N SER A 18 -2.28 1.23 -16.71
CA SER A 18 -3.71 1.38 -16.41
C SER A 18 -4.07 0.82 -15.03
N THR A 19 -3.49 -0.31 -14.64
CA THR A 19 -3.71 -0.96 -13.35
C THR A 19 -3.16 -0.10 -12.23
N LEU A 20 -1.93 0.41 -12.38
CA LEU A 20 -1.31 1.29 -11.38
C LEU A 20 -2.09 2.58 -11.14
N LYS A 21 -2.76 3.12 -12.17
CA LYS A 21 -3.64 4.28 -11.99
C LYS A 21 -4.89 3.94 -11.17
N LYS A 22 -5.39 2.71 -11.26
CA LYS A 22 -6.62 2.27 -10.58
C LYS A 22 -6.40 1.91 -9.10
N ILE A 23 -5.25 1.33 -8.76
CA ILE A 23 -4.95 0.84 -7.40
C ILE A 23 -5.19 1.92 -6.31
N PRO A 24 -4.71 3.17 -6.44
CA PRO A 24 -4.98 4.20 -5.44
C PRO A 24 -6.47 4.49 -5.23
N TYR A 25 -7.30 4.44 -6.28
CA TYR A 25 -8.74 4.62 -6.13
C TYR A 25 -9.39 3.46 -5.38
N VAL A 26 -8.95 2.23 -5.63
CA VAL A 26 -9.42 1.05 -4.89
C VAL A 26 -9.05 1.19 -3.40
N MET A 27 -7.82 1.60 -3.10
CA MET A 27 -7.39 1.82 -1.71
C MET A 27 -8.20 2.91 -1.01
N ILE A 28 -8.52 4.01 -1.70
CA ILE A 28 -9.40 5.05 -1.13
C ILE A 28 -10.78 4.47 -0.80
N ILE A 29 -11.35 3.64 -1.68
CA ILE A 29 -12.64 2.99 -1.42
C ILE A 29 -12.55 2.07 -0.20
N VAL A 30 -11.50 1.25 -0.10
CA VAL A 30 -11.27 0.36 1.06
C VAL A 30 -11.14 1.18 2.34
N LEU A 31 -10.35 2.26 2.34
CA LEU A 31 -10.22 3.16 3.49
C LEU A 31 -11.56 3.77 3.93
N LEU A 32 -12.41 4.19 2.98
CA LEU A 32 -13.74 4.70 3.30
C LEU A 32 -14.63 3.63 3.95
N ILE A 33 -14.55 2.38 3.48
CA ILE A 33 -15.25 1.24 4.09
C ILE A 33 -14.70 0.97 5.50
N CYS A 34 -13.38 1.06 5.72
CA CYS A 34 -12.78 0.96 7.06
C CYS A 34 -13.41 1.96 8.03
N ILE A 35 -13.47 3.23 7.62
CA ILE A 35 -14.04 4.31 8.45
C ILE A 35 -15.52 4.05 8.74
N ALA A 36 -16.29 3.61 7.74
CA ALA A 36 -17.71 3.25 7.94
C ALA A 36 -17.89 2.09 8.94
N LEU A 37 -17.03 1.07 8.89
CA LEU A 37 -17.05 -0.03 9.85
C LEU A 37 -16.67 0.41 11.26
N MET A 38 -15.70 1.31 11.41
CA MET A 38 -15.34 1.90 12.70
C MET A 38 -16.51 2.71 13.29
N LEU A 39 -17.18 3.53 12.47
CA LEU A 39 -18.39 4.26 12.85
C LEU A 39 -19.54 3.33 13.29
N ALA A 40 -19.65 2.16 12.66
CA ALA A 40 -20.65 1.14 13.01
C ALA A 40 -20.27 0.28 14.24
N GLY A 41 -19.19 0.62 14.96
CA GLY A 41 -18.71 -0.13 16.12
C GLY A 41 -18.04 -1.48 15.78
N ARG A 42 -17.69 -1.71 14.52
CA ARG A 42 -17.03 -2.92 14.01
C ARG A 42 -15.53 -2.67 13.78
N ALA A 43 -14.84 -2.12 14.79
CA ALA A 43 -13.46 -1.67 14.65
C ALA A 43 -12.47 -2.78 14.24
N SER A 44 -12.64 -4.01 14.74
CA SER A 44 -11.79 -5.16 14.35
C SER A 44 -11.83 -5.44 12.84
N TRP A 45 -13.01 -5.30 12.22
CA TRP A 45 -13.17 -5.43 10.77
C TRP A 45 -12.54 -4.25 10.03
N GLY A 46 -12.71 -3.02 10.54
CA GLY A 46 -12.05 -1.83 10.00
C GLY A 46 -10.52 -1.94 10.01
N PHE A 47 -9.92 -2.41 11.10
CA PHE A 47 -8.46 -2.62 11.18
C PHE A 47 -7.97 -3.77 10.27
N SER A 48 -8.79 -4.80 10.09
CA SER A 48 -8.47 -5.89 9.15
C SER A 48 -8.39 -5.37 7.71
N LEU A 49 -9.33 -4.50 7.31
CA LEU A 49 -9.30 -3.87 5.99
C LEU A 49 -8.15 -2.85 5.85
N LEU A 50 -7.79 -2.12 6.91
CA LEU A 50 -6.58 -1.27 6.90
C LEU A 50 -5.30 -2.08 6.67
N THR A 51 -5.23 -3.30 7.19
CA THR A 51 -4.11 -4.21 6.94
C THR A 51 -4.07 -4.65 5.47
N LEU A 52 -5.23 -4.86 4.85
CA LEU A 52 -5.32 -5.13 3.42
C LEU A 52 -4.80 -3.94 2.60
N ASP A 53 -5.20 -2.71 2.95
CA ASP A 53 -4.70 -1.48 2.33
C ASP A 53 -3.18 -1.32 2.48
N PHE A 54 -2.61 -1.70 3.62
CA PHE A 54 -1.16 -1.74 3.82
C PHE A 54 -0.45 -2.63 2.80
N PHE A 55 -0.97 -3.85 2.57
CA PHE A 55 -0.38 -4.76 1.59
C PHE A 55 -0.54 -4.22 0.15
N MET A 56 -1.69 -3.63 -0.18
CA MET A 56 -1.90 -3.01 -1.49
C MET A 56 -0.95 -1.81 -1.71
N LEU A 57 -0.74 -0.98 -0.69
CA LEU A 57 0.19 0.15 -0.76
C LEU A 57 1.63 -0.32 -0.96
N THR A 58 2.03 -1.35 -0.20
CA THR A 58 3.38 -1.94 -0.26
C THR A 58 3.65 -2.45 -1.67
N ASP A 59 2.75 -3.26 -2.20
CA ASP A 59 2.87 -3.84 -3.53
C ASP A 59 2.87 -2.76 -4.64
N TYR A 60 1.95 -1.79 -4.54
CA TYR A 60 1.92 -0.63 -5.45
C TYR A 60 3.24 0.14 -5.47
N LEU A 61 3.79 0.46 -4.30
CA LEU A 61 5.04 1.21 -4.20
C LEU A 61 6.22 0.39 -4.69
N THR A 62 6.29 -0.89 -4.35
CA THR A 62 7.35 -1.79 -4.80
C THR A 62 7.38 -1.90 -6.33
N VAL A 63 6.23 -2.06 -6.98
CA VAL A 63 6.16 -2.07 -8.46
C VAL A 63 6.52 -0.70 -9.05
N LYS A 64 6.03 0.40 -8.47
CA LYS A 64 6.34 1.76 -8.95
C LYS A 64 7.82 2.11 -8.83
N LEU A 65 8.49 1.65 -7.78
CA LEU A 65 9.93 1.81 -7.58
C LEU A 65 10.71 0.94 -8.58
N ALA A 66 10.27 -0.29 -8.83
CA ALA A 66 10.87 -1.16 -9.85
C ALA A 66 10.76 -0.56 -11.27
N GLN A 67 9.62 0.07 -11.61
CA GLN A 67 9.45 0.81 -12.87
C GLN A 67 10.40 2.01 -13.02
N LYS A 68 10.89 2.56 -11.91
CA LYS A 68 11.95 3.58 -11.90
C LYS A 68 13.37 3.00 -11.98
N ASN A 69 13.51 1.70 -12.28
CA ASN A 69 14.78 0.97 -12.33
C ASN A 69 15.50 0.85 -10.99
N ILE A 70 14.77 0.85 -9.87
CA ILE A 70 15.34 0.54 -8.56
C ILE A 70 15.39 -0.98 -8.41
N ASN A 71 16.49 -1.51 -7.87
CA ASN A 71 16.68 -2.95 -7.66
C ASN A 71 15.53 -3.56 -6.84
N VAL A 72 15.13 -4.81 -7.13
CA VAL A 72 14.01 -5.51 -6.47
C VAL A 72 14.10 -5.45 -4.96
N ILE A 73 15.27 -5.80 -4.40
CA ILE A 73 15.47 -5.85 -2.94
C ILE A 73 15.23 -4.46 -2.33
N PHE A 74 15.79 -3.40 -2.93
CA PHE A 74 15.57 -2.03 -2.49
C PHE A 74 14.12 -1.57 -2.68
N SER A 75 13.47 -1.97 -3.77
CA SER A 75 12.07 -1.64 -4.03
C SER A 75 11.13 -2.28 -3.02
N MET A 76 11.40 -3.52 -2.60
CA MET A 76 10.67 -4.21 -1.54
C MET A 76 10.89 -3.53 -0.18
N LEU A 77 12.14 -3.24 0.17
CA LEU A 77 12.49 -2.58 1.44
C LEU A 77 11.87 -1.18 1.54
N LEU A 78 12.02 -0.35 0.51
CA LEU A 78 11.47 1.01 0.48
C LEU A 78 9.94 1.00 0.42
N GLY A 79 9.35 0.13 -0.41
CA GLY A 79 7.89 -0.01 -0.48
C GLY A 79 7.28 -0.39 0.87
N THR A 80 7.89 -1.35 1.55
CA THR A 80 7.46 -1.77 2.90
C THR A 80 7.66 -0.66 3.91
N LEU A 81 8.83 -0.03 3.96
CA LEU A 81 9.14 1.04 4.91
C LEU A 81 8.17 2.21 4.79
N ILE A 82 7.94 2.70 3.57
CA ILE A 82 7.00 3.80 3.33
C ILE A 82 5.59 3.38 3.73
N SER A 83 5.17 2.15 3.42
CA SER A 83 3.84 1.66 3.77
C SER A 83 3.64 1.52 5.27
N VAL A 84 4.66 1.11 6.02
CA VAL A 84 4.63 1.07 7.49
C VAL A 84 4.42 2.47 8.05
N ILE A 85 5.16 3.48 7.54
CA ILE A 85 5.04 4.87 7.99
C ILE A 85 3.64 5.41 7.68
N VAL A 86 3.19 5.28 6.43
CA VAL A 86 1.87 5.80 6.01
C VAL A 86 0.74 5.13 6.77
N THR A 87 0.76 3.80 6.87
CA THR A 87 -0.28 3.05 7.59
C THR A 87 -0.25 3.35 9.08
N GLY A 88 0.94 3.49 9.68
CA GLY A 88 1.10 3.90 11.08
C GLY A 88 0.48 5.26 11.35
N ILE A 89 0.70 6.25 10.49
CA ILE A 89 0.08 7.58 10.60
C ILE A 89 -1.45 7.48 10.49
N VAL A 90 -1.96 6.70 9.54
CA VAL A 90 -3.41 6.51 9.36
C VAL A 90 -4.03 5.84 10.58
N ILE A 91 -3.43 4.76 11.10
CA ILE A 91 -3.88 4.06 12.30
C ILE A 91 -3.89 5.01 13.51
N LEU A 92 -2.82 5.78 13.72
CA LEU A 92 -2.77 6.77 14.80
C LEU A 92 -3.86 7.84 14.67
N GLY A 93 -4.06 8.37 13.45
CA GLY A 93 -5.11 9.34 13.18
C GLY A 93 -6.50 8.79 13.47
N LEU A 94 -6.79 7.56 13.04
CA LEU A 94 -8.06 6.89 13.29
C LEU A 94 -8.25 6.54 14.77
N GLY A 95 -7.21 6.05 15.45
CA GLY A 95 -7.26 5.76 16.90
C GLY A 95 -7.61 7.01 17.72
N LEU A 96 -6.99 8.16 17.39
CA LEU A 96 -7.29 9.44 18.04
C LEU A 96 -8.73 9.92 17.75
N LEU A 97 -9.23 9.76 16.53
CA LEU A 97 -10.57 10.20 16.14
C LEU A 97 -11.68 9.35 16.77
N PHE A 98 -11.48 8.04 16.82
CA PHE A 98 -12.47 7.08 17.31
C PHE A 98 -12.31 6.75 18.80
N LYS A 99 -11.34 7.38 19.50
CA LYS A 99 -11.03 7.16 20.93
C LYS A 99 -10.93 5.66 21.27
N TRP A 100 -10.27 4.93 20.39
CA TRP A 100 -9.95 3.52 20.58
C TRP A 100 -8.66 3.37 21.39
#